data_AF-A0A1Q3N7M2-F1
#
_entry.id   AF-A0A1Q3N7M2-F1
#
_cell.length_a   1.000
_cell.length_b   1.000
_cell.length_c   1.000
_cell.angle_alpha   90.00
_cell.angle_beta   90.00
_cell.angle_gamma   90.00
#
_symmetry.space_group_name_H-M   'P 1'
#
loop_
_entity.id
_entity.type
_entity.pdbx_description
1 polymer ?
#
loop_
_entity_poly.entity_id
_entity_poly.type
_entity_poly.pdbx_seq_one_letter_code
_entity_poly.pdbx_strand_id
1 'polypeptide(L)'
;MQTLSYDIEIKASKQKVWEILWQKESYQAWTQFFSCSSTMQSDWKVGGKTYFYDAKGDGMISIIERLDEPNVIIFKHIGMIQNGHEDTESDEVKTWAGALEKYMLFDLDDCTQVHVEVDIQP
;
A
#
# COMPACT_ATOMS: atom_id res chain seq x y z
N MET A 1 -15.28 -11.23 1.29
CA MET A 1 -14.36 -10.08 1.29
C MET A 1 -15.17 -8.88 1.71
N GLN A 2 -14.70 -8.18 2.74
CA GLN A 2 -15.30 -6.94 3.24
C GLN A 2 -14.32 -5.81 2.95
N THR A 3 -14.80 -4.65 2.53
CA THR A 3 -13.96 -3.46 2.38
C THR A 3 -14.10 -2.61 3.64
N LEU A 4 -12.97 -2.27 4.26
CA LEU A 4 -12.90 -1.28 5.32
C LEU A 4 -12.51 0.07 4.72
N SER A 5 -13.15 1.14 5.17
CA SER A 5 -12.90 2.51 4.70
C SER A 5 -12.50 3.40 5.87
N TYR A 6 -11.48 4.22 5.64
CA TYR A 6 -10.93 5.14 6.63
C TYR A 6 -10.69 6.51 6.02
N ASP A 7 -10.88 7.54 6.84
CA ASP A 7 -10.70 8.93 6.44
C ASP A 7 -9.87 9.68 7.47
N ILE A 8 -8.94 10.51 7.00
CA ILE A 8 -8.20 11.45 7.84
C ILE A 8 -7.93 12.75 7.07
N GLU A 9 -8.02 13.87 7.77
CA GLU A 9 -7.61 15.18 7.26
C GLU A 9 -6.20 15.53 7.76
N ILE A 10 -5.31 15.88 6.84
CA ILE A 10 -3.92 16.22 7.12
C ILE A 10 -3.67 17.66 6.69
N LYS A 11 -3.24 18.50 7.64
CA LYS A 11 -2.90 19.92 7.39
C LYS A 11 -1.56 20.06 6.66
N ALA A 12 -1.55 19.66 5.40
CA ALA A 12 -0.44 19.77 4.47
C ALA A 12 -0.98 19.76 3.03
N SER A 13 -0.15 20.19 2.07
CA SER A 13 -0.50 20.07 0.66
C SER A 13 -0.56 18.62 0.21
N LYS A 14 -1.38 18.33 -0.80
CA LYS A 14 -1.55 16.98 -1.34
C LYS A 14 -0.23 16.33 -1.75
N GLN A 15 0.61 17.09 -2.44
CA GLN A 15 1.94 16.61 -2.84
C GLN A 15 2.80 16.21 -1.63
N LYS A 16 2.75 16.99 -0.53
CA LYS A 16 3.53 16.68 0.66
C LYS A 16 3.04 15.40 1.34
N VAL A 17 1.72 15.20 1.38
CA VAL A 17 1.12 13.97 1.91
C VAL A 17 1.52 12.77 1.06
N TRP A 18 1.45 12.89 -0.27
CA TRP A 18 1.88 11.85 -1.20
C TRP A 18 3.35 11.45 -1.00
N GLU A 19 4.25 12.43 -0.91
CA GLU A 19 5.66 12.19 -0.61
C GLU A 19 5.85 11.46 0.73
N ILE A 20 5.14 11.88 1.78
CA ILE A 20 5.23 11.24 3.09
C ILE A 20 4.76 9.79 3.04
N LEU A 21 3.66 9.52 2.33
CA LEU A 21 3.12 8.17 2.19
C LEU A 21 4.13 7.23 1.54
N TRP A 22 4.91 7.70 0.57
CA TRP A 22 5.61 6.80 -0.37
C TRP A 22 7.13 6.89 -0.41
N GLN A 23 7.74 7.99 0.03
CA GLN A 23 9.20 8.08 0.11
C GLN A 23 9.75 7.13 1.16
N LYS A 24 10.92 6.54 0.90
CA LYS A 24 11.48 5.46 1.72
C LYS A 24 11.59 5.84 3.19
N GLU A 25 12.17 6.99 3.50
CA GLU A 25 12.44 7.42 4.88
C GLU A 25 11.14 7.70 5.64
N SER A 26 10.17 8.35 4.99
CA SER A 26 8.89 8.67 5.61
C SER A 26 7.97 7.46 5.70
N TYR A 27 7.98 6.59 4.69
CA TYR A 27 7.25 5.32 4.67
C TYR A 27 7.61 4.50 5.90
N GLN A 28 8.91 4.21 6.07
CA GLN A 28 9.42 3.49 7.24
C GLN A 28 8.98 4.12 8.56
N ALA A 29 9.00 5.45 8.65
CA ALA A 29 8.65 6.18 9.86
C ALA A 29 7.17 6.07 10.21
N TRP A 30 6.25 6.12 9.24
CA TRP A 30 4.81 6.01 9.54
C TRP A 30 4.35 4.56 9.68
N THR A 31 4.97 3.61 8.96
CA THR A 31 4.65 2.18 9.07
C THR A 31 5.25 1.50 10.30
N GLN A 32 6.16 2.15 11.03
CA GLN A 32 6.87 1.55 12.18
C GLN A 32 5.92 0.96 13.24
N PHE A 33 4.72 1.53 13.41
CA PHE A 33 3.73 1.06 14.38
C PHE A 33 3.03 -0.23 13.96
N PHE A 34 3.03 -0.52 12.66
CA PHE A 34 2.54 -1.78 12.10
C PHE A 34 3.68 -2.81 12.04
N SER A 35 4.83 -2.41 11.52
CA SER A 35 6.06 -3.20 11.49
C SER A 35 7.26 -2.26 11.53
N CYS A 36 8.05 -2.35 12.61
CA CYS A 36 9.16 -1.43 12.92
C CYS A 36 10.24 -1.29 11.83
N SER A 37 10.22 -2.17 10.83
CA SER A 37 11.21 -2.21 9.74
C SER A 37 10.55 -2.48 8.41
N SER A 38 9.26 -2.12 8.28
CA SER A 38 8.56 -2.28 7.02
C SER A 38 9.24 -1.46 5.93
N THR A 39 9.50 -2.08 4.78
CA THR A 39 10.07 -1.40 3.62
C THR A 39 9.25 -1.70 2.39
N MET A 40 9.27 -0.77 1.43
CA MET A 40 8.61 -0.94 0.15
C MET A 40 9.63 -0.87 -0.98
N GLN A 41 9.52 -1.79 -1.93
CA GLN A 41 10.30 -1.80 -3.16
C GLN A 41 9.35 -1.85 -4.36
N SER A 42 9.38 -0.82 -5.20
CA SER A 42 8.55 -0.71 -6.39
C SER A 42 9.31 -0.03 -7.53
N ASP A 43 8.96 -0.37 -8.76
CA ASP A 43 9.39 0.37 -9.95
C ASP A 43 8.43 1.52 -10.32
N TRP A 44 7.36 1.70 -9.53
CA TRP A 44 6.35 2.76 -9.68
C TRP A 44 5.65 2.77 -11.04
N LYS A 45 5.41 1.59 -11.62
CA LYS A 45 4.67 1.45 -12.89
C LYS A 45 3.37 0.71 -12.69
N VAL A 46 2.33 1.14 -13.41
CA VAL A 46 1.08 0.37 -13.51
C VAL A 46 1.38 -1.01 -14.10
N GLY A 47 0.89 -2.06 -13.44
CA GLY A 47 1.20 -3.47 -13.72
C GLY A 47 2.57 -3.94 -13.19
N GLY A 48 3.41 -3.03 -12.67
CA GLY A 48 4.68 -3.34 -12.03
C GLY A 48 4.48 -3.97 -10.64
N LYS A 49 5.44 -4.79 -10.22
CA LYS A 49 5.43 -5.42 -8.90
C LYS A 49 5.89 -4.43 -7.84
N THR A 50 5.17 -4.42 -6.72
CA THR A 50 5.53 -3.76 -5.48
C THR A 50 5.66 -4.80 -4.38
N TYR A 51 6.80 -4.80 -3.71
CA TYR A 51 7.06 -5.67 -2.57
C TYR A 51 6.96 -4.85 -1.29
N PHE A 52 6.19 -5.35 -0.33
CA PHE A 52 6.10 -4.83 1.02
C PHE A 52 6.77 -5.83 1.95
N TYR A 53 7.96 -5.48 2.45
CA TYR A 53 8.79 -6.35 3.27
C TYR A 53 8.65 -6.01 4.75
N ASP A 54 8.86 -7.01 5.60
CA ASP A 54 9.14 -6.90 7.02
C ASP A 54 10.65 -6.89 7.31
N ALA A 55 11.03 -7.01 8.58
CA ALA A 55 12.42 -7.05 9.04
C ALA A 55 13.27 -8.18 8.44
N LYS A 56 12.61 -9.29 8.08
CA LYS A 56 13.24 -10.54 7.64
C LYS A 56 13.33 -10.62 6.13
N GLY A 57 12.72 -9.68 5.41
CA GLY A 57 12.57 -9.74 3.95
C GLY A 57 11.39 -10.60 3.50
N ASP A 58 10.50 -10.97 4.42
CA ASP A 58 9.24 -11.63 4.12
C ASP A 58 8.14 -10.57 3.97
N GLY A 59 7.03 -10.90 3.31
CA GLY A 59 5.88 -9.99 3.26
C GLY A 59 4.99 -10.19 2.05
N MET A 60 4.43 -9.10 1.53
CA MET A 60 3.42 -9.12 0.47
C MET A 60 3.98 -8.72 -0.88
N ILE A 61 3.47 -9.37 -1.92
CA ILE A 61 3.70 -9.04 -3.33
C ILE A 61 2.40 -8.46 -3.86
N SER A 62 2.49 -7.24 -4.38
CA SER A 62 1.37 -6.54 -5.01
C SER A 62 1.74 -6.14 -6.43
N ILE A 63 0.71 -5.79 -7.20
CA ILE A 63 0.87 -5.01 -8.43
C ILE A 63 0.24 -3.64 -8.24
N ILE A 64 0.78 -2.62 -8.91
CA ILE A 64 0.12 -1.32 -9.01
C ILE A 64 -0.98 -1.44 -10.06
N GLU A 65 -2.23 -1.56 -9.61
CA GLU A 65 -3.40 -1.64 -10.51
C GLU A 65 -3.71 -0.27 -11.12
N ARG A 66 -3.51 0.81 -10.34
CA ARG A 66 -3.68 2.20 -10.79
C ARG A 66 -2.68 3.12 -10.11
N LEU A 67 -2.14 4.06 -10.86
CA LEU A 67 -1.28 5.15 -10.38
C LEU A 67 -1.64 6.44 -11.09
N ASP A 68 -2.01 7.45 -10.32
CA ASP A 68 -2.37 8.80 -10.76
C ASP A 68 -1.87 9.77 -9.70
N GLU A 69 -0.56 10.06 -9.72
CA GLU A 69 0.10 10.90 -8.72
C GLU A 69 -0.36 12.37 -8.83
N PRO A 70 -0.65 13.07 -7.70
CA PRO A 70 -0.65 12.61 -6.31
C PRO A 70 -2.06 12.24 -5.79
N ASN A 71 -2.97 11.85 -6.68
CA ASN A 71 -4.39 11.68 -6.37
C ASN A 71 -4.76 10.26 -5.94
N VAL A 72 -4.27 9.24 -6.65
CA VAL A 72 -4.71 7.85 -6.45
C VAL A 72 -3.56 6.87 -6.63
N ILE A 73 -3.47 5.92 -5.71
CA ILE A 73 -2.74 4.66 -5.93
C ILE A 73 -3.59 3.48 -5.46
N ILE A 74 -3.60 2.42 -6.26
CA ILE A 74 -4.27 1.17 -5.93
C ILE A 74 -3.26 0.04 -6.05
N PHE A 75 -2.99 -0.61 -4.93
CA PHE A 75 -2.26 -1.86 -4.89
C PHE A 75 -3.26 -3.02 -4.93
N LYS A 76 -2.93 -4.03 -5.71
CA LYS A 76 -3.63 -5.32 -5.72
C LYS A 76 -2.67 -6.37 -5.20
N HIS A 77 -2.98 -6.96 -4.06
CA HIS A 77 -2.14 -8.00 -3.46
C HIS A 77 -2.33 -9.31 -4.23
N ILE A 78 -1.24 -9.92 -4.68
CA ILE A 78 -1.26 -11.12 -5.53
C ILE A 78 -0.55 -12.33 -4.90
N GLY A 79 0.15 -12.13 -3.79
CA GLY A 79 0.83 -13.22 -3.10
C GLY A 79 1.78 -12.76 -2.01
N MET A 80 2.55 -13.70 -1.49
CA MET A 80 3.55 -13.45 -0.44
C MET A 80 4.95 -13.80 -0.91
N ILE A 81 5.93 -13.22 -0.25
CA ILE A 81 7.32 -13.65 -0.33
C ILE A 81 7.75 -14.14 1.06
N GLN A 82 8.30 -15.34 1.12
CA GLN A 82 8.78 -15.95 2.36
C GLN A 82 10.12 -16.65 2.10
N ASN A 83 11.14 -16.34 2.91
CA ASN A 83 12.51 -16.85 2.75
C ASN A 83 13.06 -16.64 1.32
N GLY A 84 12.69 -15.53 0.68
CA GLY A 84 13.10 -15.20 -0.70
C GLY A 84 12.33 -15.97 -1.80
N HIS A 85 11.32 -16.77 -1.45
CA HIS A 85 10.48 -17.48 -2.40
C HIS A 85 9.13 -16.78 -2.54
N GLU A 86 8.76 -16.43 -3.79
CA GLU A 86 7.44 -15.91 -4.11
C GLU A 86 6.42 -17.05 -4.16
N ASP A 87 5.28 -16.83 -3.52
CA ASP A 87 4.10 -17.67 -3.61
C ASP A 87 2.90 -16.84 -4.04
N THR A 88 2.42 -17.11 -5.25
CA THR A 88 1.21 -16.49 -5.83
C THR A 88 0.13 -17.52 -6.15
N GLU A 89 0.37 -18.81 -5.84
CA GLU A 89 -0.39 -19.93 -6.40
C GLU A 89 -0.88 -20.93 -5.35
N SER A 90 -0.38 -20.87 -4.11
CA SER A 90 -0.87 -21.74 -3.05
C SER A 90 -2.34 -21.51 -2.76
N ASP A 91 -2.99 -22.53 -2.20
CA ASP A 91 -4.39 -22.45 -1.80
C ASP A 91 -4.61 -21.36 -0.75
N GLU A 92 -3.63 -21.14 0.13
CA GLU A 92 -3.63 -20.06 1.12
C GLU A 92 -3.71 -18.69 0.45
N VAL A 93 -2.78 -18.42 -0.48
CA VAL A 93 -2.72 -17.15 -1.22
C VAL A 93 -3.98 -16.94 -2.06
N LYS A 94 -4.46 -17.98 -2.74
CA LYS A 94 -5.66 -17.91 -3.59
C LYS A 94 -6.91 -17.47 -2.84
N THR A 95 -6.97 -17.63 -1.52
CA THR A 95 -8.12 -17.19 -0.74
C THR A 95 -8.26 -15.66 -0.70
N TRP A 96 -7.16 -14.90 -0.75
CA TRP A 96 -7.14 -13.43 -0.64
C TRP A 96 -6.48 -12.72 -1.82
N ALA A 97 -5.81 -13.45 -2.72
CA ALA A 97 -5.23 -12.89 -3.92
C ALA A 97 -6.29 -12.10 -4.72
N GLY A 98 -5.96 -10.87 -5.05
CA GLY A 98 -6.85 -9.90 -5.67
C GLY A 98 -7.45 -8.87 -4.71
N ALA A 99 -7.22 -9.00 -3.39
CA ALA A 99 -7.55 -7.96 -2.41
C ALA A 99 -6.90 -6.62 -2.80
N LEU A 100 -7.66 -5.53 -2.67
CA LEU A 100 -7.21 -4.20 -3.01
C LEU A 100 -6.91 -3.38 -1.76
N GLU A 101 -5.85 -2.58 -1.87
CA GLU A 101 -5.50 -1.51 -0.94
C GLU A 101 -5.42 -0.21 -1.75
N LYS A 102 -6.29 0.74 -1.45
CA LYS A 102 -6.50 1.96 -2.24
C LYS A 102 -6.25 3.19 -1.37
N TYR A 103 -5.50 4.13 -1.90
CA TYR A 103 -5.30 5.44 -1.31
C TYR A 103 -5.78 6.50 -2.29
N MET A 104 -6.68 7.37 -1.83
CA MET A 104 -7.25 8.46 -2.60
C MET A 104 -7.08 9.77 -1.82
N LEU A 105 -6.46 10.76 -2.45
CA LEU A 105 -6.14 12.05 -1.86
C LEU A 105 -6.98 13.15 -2.52
N PHE A 106 -7.67 13.92 -1.69
CA PHE A 106 -8.54 15.02 -2.12
C PHE A 106 -8.05 16.34 -1.52
N ASP A 107 -8.02 17.40 -2.33
CA ASP A 107 -7.78 18.75 -1.81
C ASP A 107 -9.03 19.21 -1.06
N LEU A 108 -8.84 19.75 0.15
CA LEU A 108 -9.88 20.36 0.97
C LEU A 108 -9.34 21.67 1.54
N ASP A 109 -9.64 22.79 0.88
CA ASP A 109 -9.19 24.12 1.29
C ASP A 109 -7.68 24.15 1.65
N ASP A 110 -7.36 24.22 2.95
CA ASP A 110 -6.00 24.29 3.51
C ASP A 110 -5.42 22.93 3.97
N CYS A 111 -6.12 21.82 3.72
CA CYS A 111 -5.71 20.46 4.08
C CYS A 111 -5.93 19.46 2.95
N THR A 112 -5.44 18.24 3.15
CA THR A 112 -5.65 17.09 2.27
C THR A 112 -6.43 16.03 3.02
N GLN A 113 -7.54 15.56 2.47
CA GLN A 113 -8.18 14.32 2.94
C GLN A 113 -7.49 13.12 2.30
N VAL A 114 -7.10 12.17 3.13
CA VAL A 114 -6.65 10.84 2.71
C VAL A 114 -7.78 9.87 3.02
N HIS A 115 -8.36 9.31 1.96
CA HIS A 115 -9.30 8.21 2.05
C HIS A 115 -8.60 6.90 1.71
N VAL A 116 -8.73 5.91 2.59
CA VAL A 116 -8.11 4.59 2.42
C VAL A 116 -9.20 3.52 2.40
N GLU A 117 -9.16 2.65 1.39
CA GLU A 117 -9.96 1.44 1.35
C GLU A 117 -9.05 0.22 1.39
N VAL A 118 -9.33 -0.74 2.27
CA VAL A 118 -8.61 -2.01 2.35
C VAL A 118 -9.60 -3.17 2.33
N ASP A 119 -9.40 -4.09 1.40
CA ASP A 119 -10.14 -5.35 1.37
C ASP A 119 -9.57 -6.32 2.40
N ILE A 120 -10.46 -6.87 3.23
CA ILE A 120 -10.12 -7.89 4.23
C ILE A 120 -10.90 -9.18 3.98
N GLN A 121 -10.30 -10.29 4.40
CA GLN A 121 -11.02 -11.54 4.56
C GLN A 121 -11.89 -11.51 5.82
N PRO A 122 -13.07 -12.16 5.78
CA PRO A 122 -13.93 -12.30 6.95
C PRO A 122 -13.34 -13.22 8.03
#